data_AF-E9H0H2-F1
#
_entry.id   AF-E9H0H2-F1
#
_cell.length_a   1.000
_cell.length_b   1.000
_cell.length_c   1.000
_cell.angle_alpha   90.00
_cell.angle_beta   90.00
_cell.angle_gamma   90.00
#
_symmetry.space_group_name_H-M   'P 1'
#
loop_
_entity.id
_entity.type
_entity.pdbx_description
1 polymer ?
#
loop_
_entity_poly.entity_id
_entity_poly.type
_entity_poly.pdbx_seq_one_letter_code
_entity_poly.pdbx_strand_id
1 'polypeptide(L)'
;MCVKVFVLIAHGRQLVKYIKLKEVDKEENVVMRIIEEAGNKGILNKDIRDQSGLNLTTINKILKALEGKNLIKSVLSISVAKIKVYMLFDLQPDRSVTGGSWYTDGEFESELVDIMNQQCYRMLQQKAEAAKLKAMDGPLIVRNASFLSSKEICQMISDMNIVKFNLTVEEIEAILETLVYDGKIEMRMVSDGDERIKTYRIVETLLSSAAIVRIPCGVCPVIEKCGTTGEVQPKNCAYYDQWLD
;
A
#
# COMPACT_ATOMS: atom_id res chain seq x y z
N MET A 1 -11.65 10.77 -30.25
CA MET A 1 -12.27 11.52 -29.14
C MET A 1 -13.66 10.96 -28.84
N CYS A 2 -13.74 9.78 -28.22
CA CYS A 2 -15.02 9.10 -27.92
C CYS A 2 -14.85 8.16 -26.72
N VAL A 3 -14.44 8.65 -25.54
CA VAL A 3 -14.53 7.87 -24.29
C VAL A 3 -14.61 8.82 -23.10
N LYS A 4 -15.74 9.49 -22.85
CA LYS A 4 -15.94 10.19 -21.56
C LYS A 4 -17.38 10.51 -21.12
N VAL A 5 -18.42 9.96 -21.77
CA VAL A 5 -19.82 10.31 -21.42
C VAL A 5 -20.69 9.09 -21.03
N PHE A 6 -20.15 7.87 -20.99
CA PHE A 6 -20.98 6.67 -20.77
C PHE A 6 -21.14 6.19 -19.31
N VAL A 7 -20.46 6.81 -18.33
CA VAL A 7 -20.46 6.29 -16.95
C VAL A 7 -21.60 6.84 -16.09
N LEU A 8 -22.27 7.94 -16.47
CA LEU A 8 -23.31 8.57 -15.64
C LEU A 8 -24.75 8.06 -15.87
N ILE A 9 -25.01 7.24 -16.90
CA ILE A 9 -26.40 6.87 -17.26
C ILE A 9 -26.77 5.45 -16.79
N ALA A 10 -25.80 4.60 -16.44
CA ALA A 10 -26.07 3.22 -16.02
C ALA A 10 -26.59 3.09 -14.58
N HIS A 11 -26.14 3.96 -13.65
CA HIS A 11 -26.54 3.91 -12.24
C HIS A 11 -28.01 4.28 -11.99
N GLY A 12 -28.61 5.13 -12.84
CA GLY A 12 -30.03 5.50 -12.71
C GLY A 12 -31.01 4.37 -13.03
N ARG A 13 -30.64 3.37 -13.85
CA ARG A 13 -31.58 2.31 -14.28
C ARG A 13 -31.71 1.15 -13.29
N GLN A 14 -30.69 0.88 -12.48
CA GLN A 14 -30.75 -0.19 -11.48
C GLN A 14 -31.57 0.25 -10.24
N LEU A 15 -31.43 1.51 -9.81
CA LEU A 15 -32.09 2.12 -8.64
C LEU A 15 -33.61 2.32 -8.80
N VAL A 16 -34.07 2.71 -10.00
CA VAL A 16 -35.51 2.85 -10.29
C VAL A 16 -36.25 1.50 -10.16
N LYS A 17 -35.52 0.36 -10.22
CA LYS A 17 -36.11 -0.97 -10.06
C LYS A 17 -36.36 -1.35 -8.59
N TYR A 18 -35.60 -0.81 -7.64
CA TYR A 18 -35.74 -1.13 -6.21
C TYR A 18 -36.85 -0.35 -5.51
N ILE A 19 -37.11 0.89 -5.94
CA ILE A 19 -38.23 1.72 -5.43
C ILE A 19 -39.61 1.09 -5.73
N LYS A 20 -39.67 0.12 -6.67
CA LYS A 20 -40.92 -0.57 -7.07
C LYS A 20 -41.15 -1.93 -6.42
N LEU A 21 -40.33 -2.38 -5.47
CA LEU A 21 -40.50 -3.68 -4.83
C LEU A 21 -40.82 -3.54 -3.33
N LYS A 22 -42.13 -3.55 -3.07
CA LYS A 22 -42.82 -3.78 -1.78
C LYS A 22 -42.72 -2.65 -0.75
N GLU A 23 -43.71 -2.62 0.13
CA GLU A 23 -43.84 -1.74 1.29
C GLU A 23 -42.61 -1.81 2.19
N VAL A 24 -41.53 -1.13 1.80
CA VAL A 24 -40.37 -0.92 2.65
C VAL A 24 -40.77 0.09 3.71
N ASP A 25 -40.56 -0.29 4.97
CA ASP A 25 -40.84 0.53 6.15
C ASP A 25 -40.30 1.95 5.92
N LYS A 26 -41.09 2.99 6.26
CA LYS A 26 -40.70 4.39 6.00
C LYS A 26 -39.32 4.71 6.59
N GLU A 27 -38.98 4.05 7.68
CA GLU A 27 -37.71 4.15 8.39
C GLU A 27 -36.54 3.50 7.64
N GLU A 28 -36.75 2.34 6.98
CA GLU A 28 -35.70 1.65 6.19
C GLU A 28 -35.31 2.48 4.96
N ASN A 29 -36.27 3.13 4.30
CA ASN A 29 -36.00 4.04 3.18
C ASN A 29 -35.22 5.29 3.60
N VAL A 30 -35.46 5.82 4.81
CA VAL A 30 -34.71 6.99 5.32
C VAL A 30 -33.26 6.64 5.59
N VAL A 31 -33.00 5.50 6.25
CA VAL A 31 -31.64 5.02 6.51
C VAL A 31 -30.91 4.72 5.20
N MET A 32 -31.60 4.12 4.22
CA MET A 32 -31.02 3.83 2.92
C MET A 32 -30.57 5.10 2.18
N ARG A 33 -31.41 6.13 2.16
CA ARG A 33 -31.08 7.42 1.53
C ARG A 33 -29.87 8.10 2.18
N ILE A 34 -29.79 8.06 3.51
CA ILE A 34 -28.65 8.61 4.27
C ILE A 34 -27.34 7.90 3.91
N ILE A 35 -27.38 6.57 3.73
CA ILE A 35 -26.21 5.79 3.30
C ILE A 35 -25.83 6.09 1.85
N GLU A 36 -26.82 6.30 0.96
CA GLU A 36 -26.57 6.71 -0.43
C GLU A 36 -25.92 8.09 -0.51
N GLU A 37 -26.37 9.06 0.29
CA GLU A 37 -25.80 10.41 0.36
C GLU A 37 -24.34 10.41 0.85
N ALA A 38 -23.97 9.46 1.71
CA ALA A 38 -22.60 9.33 2.22
C ALA A 38 -21.59 8.79 1.18
N GLY A 39 -22.08 8.09 0.15
CA GLY A 39 -21.26 7.59 -0.96
C GLY A 39 -20.03 6.79 -0.51
N ASN A 40 -18.89 7.01 -1.16
CA ASN A 40 -17.66 6.21 -1.00
C ASN A 40 -16.96 6.38 0.35
N LYS A 41 -17.31 7.41 1.13
CA LYS A 41 -16.73 7.65 2.46
C LYS A 41 -17.40 6.80 3.54
N GLY A 42 -18.60 6.30 3.25
CA GLY A 42 -19.43 5.61 4.21
C GLY A 42 -19.91 6.52 5.35
N ILE A 43 -20.78 5.98 6.20
CA ILE A 43 -21.37 6.71 7.32
C ILE A 43 -21.31 5.93 8.62
N LEU A 44 -21.10 6.63 9.73
CA LEU A 44 -21.05 6.05 11.07
C LEU A 44 -22.46 5.86 11.63
N ASN A 45 -22.62 4.85 12.49
CA ASN A 45 -23.91 4.59 13.16
C ASN A 45 -24.39 5.81 14.00
N LYS A 46 -23.43 6.59 14.55
CA LYS A 46 -23.73 7.85 15.26
C LYS A 46 -24.33 8.90 14.32
N ASP A 47 -23.74 9.08 13.14
CA ASP A 47 -24.18 10.07 12.15
C ASP A 47 -25.54 9.68 11.54
N ILE A 48 -25.77 8.37 11.32
CA ILE A 48 -27.09 7.87 10.90
C ILE A 48 -28.14 8.23 11.96
N ARG A 49 -27.84 8.06 13.25
CA ARG A 49 -28.77 8.42 14.33
C ARG A 49 -29.08 9.90 14.34
N ASP A 50 -28.04 10.73 14.24
CA ASP A 50 -28.17 12.17 14.35
C ASP A 50 -28.91 12.77 13.12
N GLN A 51 -28.81 12.15 11.94
CA GLN A 51 -29.54 12.56 10.73
C GLN A 51 -30.94 11.96 10.60
N SER A 52 -31.15 10.71 11.03
CA SER A 52 -32.45 10.02 10.89
C SER A 52 -33.42 10.33 12.04
N GLY A 53 -32.91 10.72 13.21
CA GLY A 53 -33.71 10.90 14.43
C GLY A 53 -34.27 9.59 15.01
N LEU A 54 -33.83 8.43 14.51
CA LEU A 54 -34.31 7.10 14.92
C LEU A 54 -33.57 6.57 16.14
N ASN A 55 -34.20 5.64 16.86
CA ASN A 55 -33.56 4.94 17.99
C ASN A 55 -32.47 3.98 17.48
N LEU A 56 -31.31 3.95 18.16
CA LEU A 56 -30.18 3.04 17.91
C LEU A 56 -30.60 1.56 17.79
N THR A 57 -31.60 1.12 18.56
CA THR A 57 -32.07 -0.28 18.49
C THR A 57 -32.73 -0.59 17.15
N THR A 58 -33.52 0.35 16.64
CA THR A 58 -34.21 0.25 15.36
C THR A 58 -33.21 0.34 14.20
N ILE A 59 -32.27 1.29 14.28
CA ILE A 59 -31.18 1.43 13.29
C ILE A 59 -30.38 0.12 13.18
N ASN A 60 -29.97 -0.48 14.29
CA ASN A 60 -29.22 -1.74 14.27
C ASN A 60 -30.02 -2.92 13.69
N LYS A 61 -31.34 -2.95 13.86
CA LYS A 61 -32.21 -3.97 13.22
C LYS A 61 -32.28 -3.76 11.72
N ILE A 62 -32.48 -2.51 11.28
CA ILE A 62 -32.54 -2.14 9.86
C ILE A 62 -31.19 -2.43 9.17
N LEU A 63 -30.07 -2.01 9.77
CA LEU A 63 -28.74 -2.27 9.21
C LEU A 63 -28.46 -3.78 9.06
N LYS A 64 -28.84 -4.60 10.03
CA LYS A 64 -28.73 -6.08 9.91
C LYS A 64 -29.62 -6.64 8.81
N ALA A 65 -30.83 -6.12 8.65
CA ALA A 65 -31.73 -6.55 7.59
C ALA A 65 -31.20 -6.16 6.20
N LEU A 66 -30.63 -4.96 6.06
CA LEU A 66 -30.01 -4.47 4.83
C LEU A 66 -28.69 -5.19 4.50
N GLU A 67 -27.86 -5.50 5.50
CA GLU A 67 -26.66 -6.34 5.34
C GLU A 67 -27.07 -7.76 4.89
N GLY A 68 -28.11 -8.34 5.50
CA GLY A 68 -28.60 -9.68 5.12
C GLY A 68 -29.19 -9.75 3.71
N LYS A 69 -29.65 -8.63 3.16
CA LYS A 69 -30.11 -8.51 1.75
C LYS A 69 -28.96 -8.19 0.77
N ASN A 70 -27.72 -8.05 1.24
CA ASN A 70 -26.56 -7.58 0.46
C ASN A 70 -26.79 -6.22 -0.23
N LEU A 71 -27.56 -5.32 0.38
CA LEU A 71 -27.77 -3.96 -0.13
C LEU A 71 -26.71 -3.00 0.39
N ILE A 72 -26.29 -3.22 1.64
CA ILE A 72 -25.21 -2.48 2.27
C ILE A 72 -24.13 -3.47 2.71
N LYS A 73 -22.92 -2.96 2.84
CA LYS A 73 -21.81 -3.64 3.49
C LYS A 73 -21.24 -2.75 4.57
N SER A 74 -20.53 -3.37 5.49
CA SER A 74 -19.77 -2.66 6.49
C SER A 74 -18.27 -2.82 6.29
N VAL A 75 -17.56 -1.72 6.48
CA VAL A 75 -16.11 -1.63 6.32
C VAL A 75 -15.55 -0.98 7.58
N LEU A 76 -14.35 -1.37 7.99
CA LEU A 76 -13.64 -0.70 9.08
C LEU A 76 -12.89 0.51 8.52
N SER A 77 -13.15 1.70 9.06
CA SER A 77 -12.43 2.91 8.67
C SER A 77 -11.09 3.00 9.39
N ILE A 78 -10.01 3.20 8.62
CA ILE A 78 -8.65 3.39 9.16
C ILE A 78 -8.42 4.83 9.61
N SER A 79 -8.99 5.81 8.89
CA SER A 79 -8.86 7.24 9.23
C SER A 79 -9.43 7.61 10.59
N VAL A 80 -10.45 6.88 11.05
CA VAL A 80 -11.07 7.09 12.36
C VAL A 80 -11.07 5.76 13.12
N ALA A 81 -9.91 5.42 13.70
CA ALA A 81 -9.72 4.42 14.75
C ALA A 81 -10.56 3.12 14.65
N LYS A 82 -10.46 2.39 13.52
CA LYS A 82 -11.14 1.10 13.29
C LYS A 82 -12.65 1.13 13.55
N ILE A 83 -13.32 2.26 13.33
CA ILE A 83 -14.76 2.36 13.53
C ILE A 83 -15.51 1.83 12.31
N LYS A 84 -16.56 1.04 12.56
CA LYS A 84 -17.43 0.47 11.53
C LYS A 84 -18.22 1.57 10.80
N VAL A 85 -17.96 1.70 9.51
CA VAL A 85 -18.73 2.55 8.58
C VAL A 85 -19.60 1.68 7.67
N TYR A 86 -20.76 2.21 7.28
CA TYR A 86 -21.70 1.53 6.39
C TYR A 86 -21.74 2.22 5.03
N MET A 87 -21.85 1.43 3.96
CA MET A 87 -21.98 1.92 2.59
C MET A 87 -22.73 0.92 1.71
N LEU A 88 -23.10 1.34 0.50
CA LEU A 88 -23.70 0.46 -0.50
C LEU A 88 -22.80 -0.72 -0.84
N PHE A 89 -23.40 -1.87 -1.11
CA PHE A 89 -22.67 -3.10 -1.41
C PHE A 89 -21.77 -2.98 -2.64
N ASP A 90 -22.31 -2.41 -3.73
CA ASP A 90 -21.63 -2.28 -5.02
C ASP A 90 -20.55 -1.20 -5.05
N LEU A 91 -20.46 -0.37 -4.00
CA LEU A 91 -19.60 0.80 -3.99
C LEU A 91 -18.21 0.46 -3.45
N GLN A 92 -17.14 0.81 -4.17
CA GLN A 92 -15.79 0.65 -3.63
C GLN A 92 -15.48 1.74 -2.59
N PRO A 93 -14.93 1.37 -1.42
CA PRO A 93 -14.55 2.35 -0.42
C PRO A 93 -13.47 3.30 -0.93
N ASP A 94 -13.58 4.55 -0.53
CA ASP A 94 -12.58 5.57 -0.85
C ASP A 94 -11.24 5.23 -0.17
N ARG A 95 -10.11 5.58 -0.81
CA ARG A 95 -8.76 5.34 -0.26
C ARG A 95 -8.58 6.00 1.11
N SER A 96 -9.28 7.10 1.37
CA SER A 96 -9.28 7.73 2.69
C SER A 96 -9.93 6.88 3.78
N VAL A 97 -10.83 5.94 3.43
CA VAL A 97 -11.50 5.06 4.40
C VAL A 97 -10.69 3.79 4.63
N THR A 98 -10.18 3.19 3.54
CA THR A 98 -9.43 1.92 3.59
C THR A 98 -7.92 2.09 3.70
N GLY A 99 -7.37 3.30 3.78
CA GLY A 99 -5.92 3.50 3.90
C GLY A 99 -5.11 3.21 2.61
N GLY A 100 -5.78 2.85 1.51
CA GLY A 100 -5.16 2.55 0.22
C GLY A 100 -4.85 1.07 0.02
N SER A 101 -4.00 0.77 -0.98
CA SER A 101 -3.71 -0.60 -1.43
C SER A 101 -2.90 -1.45 -0.43
N TRP A 102 -2.32 -0.85 0.62
CA TRP A 102 -1.48 -1.56 1.59
C TRP A 102 -2.24 -2.05 2.83
N TYR A 103 -3.56 -1.92 2.84
CA TYR A 103 -4.40 -2.29 3.96
C TYR A 103 -5.49 -3.27 3.53
N THR A 104 -5.62 -4.35 4.29
CA THR A 104 -6.74 -5.29 4.21
C THR A 104 -7.43 -5.35 5.56
N ASP A 105 -8.76 -5.21 5.56
CA ASP A 105 -9.60 -5.26 6.76
C ASP A 105 -9.18 -4.33 7.91
N GLY A 106 -8.58 -3.18 7.58
CA GLY A 106 -8.17 -2.20 8.58
C GLY A 106 -6.79 -2.45 9.18
N GLU A 107 -6.03 -3.41 8.65
CA GLU A 107 -4.68 -3.77 9.08
C GLU A 107 -3.67 -3.55 7.96
N PHE A 108 -2.49 -3.04 8.33
CA PHE A 108 -1.42 -2.78 7.37
C PHE A 108 -0.72 -4.10 7.02
N GLU A 109 -0.67 -4.42 5.73
CA GLU A 109 -0.03 -5.63 5.21
C GLU A 109 1.47 -5.39 4.96
N SER A 110 2.27 -5.39 6.04
CA SER A 110 3.73 -5.24 5.92
C SER A 110 4.37 -6.35 5.07
N GLU A 111 3.86 -7.58 5.17
CA GLU A 111 4.35 -8.72 4.38
C GLU A 111 4.15 -8.50 2.88
N LEU A 112 3.03 -7.90 2.48
CA LEU A 112 2.77 -7.56 1.08
C LEU A 112 3.77 -6.51 0.60
N VAL A 113 4.02 -5.47 1.39
CA VAL A 113 5.02 -4.44 1.06
C VAL A 113 6.40 -5.05 0.89
N ASP A 114 6.80 -5.98 1.77
CA ASP A 114 8.09 -6.66 1.69
C ASP A 114 8.20 -7.55 0.45
N ILE A 115 7.13 -8.30 0.11
CA ILE A 115 7.07 -9.08 -1.13
C ILE A 115 7.22 -8.16 -2.34
N MET A 116 6.49 -7.05 -2.37
CA MET A 116 6.54 -6.09 -3.47
C MET A 116 7.92 -5.43 -3.61
N ASN A 117 8.56 -5.07 -2.49
CA ASN A 117 9.92 -4.55 -2.45
C ASN A 117 10.90 -5.57 -3.06
N GLN A 118 10.83 -6.83 -2.64
CA GLN A 118 11.66 -7.90 -3.17
C GLN A 118 11.42 -8.14 -4.67
N GLN A 119 10.17 -8.09 -5.14
CA GLN A 119 9.88 -8.25 -6.58
C GLN A 119 10.43 -7.09 -7.40
N CYS A 120 10.23 -5.84 -6.97
CA CYS A 120 10.78 -4.66 -7.64
C CYS A 120 12.31 -4.76 -7.78
N TYR A 121 12.99 -5.16 -6.69
CA TYR A 121 14.43 -5.35 -6.69
C TYR A 121 14.87 -6.46 -7.66
N ARG A 122 14.20 -7.62 -7.64
CA ARG A 122 14.51 -8.75 -8.54
C ARG A 122 14.36 -8.38 -10.01
N MET A 123 13.32 -7.64 -10.38
CA MET A 123 13.10 -7.21 -11.76
C MET A 123 14.22 -6.30 -12.26
N LEU A 124 14.64 -5.33 -11.42
CA LEU A 124 15.77 -4.45 -11.73
C LEU A 124 17.09 -5.25 -11.83
N GLN A 125 17.28 -6.25 -10.96
CA GLN A 125 18.45 -7.13 -11.01
C GLN A 125 18.50 -7.93 -12.31
N GLN A 126 17.39 -8.57 -12.70
CA GLN A 126 17.31 -9.31 -13.96
C GLN A 126 17.58 -8.42 -15.17
N LYS A 127 17.07 -7.18 -15.16
CA LYS A 127 17.36 -6.21 -16.22
C LYS A 127 18.84 -5.86 -16.29
N ALA A 128 19.48 -5.63 -15.14
CA ALA A 128 20.90 -5.33 -15.07
C ALA A 128 21.76 -6.50 -15.57
N GLU A 129 21.42 -7.74 -15.18
CA GLU A 129 22.09 -8.96 -15.65
C GLU A 129 21.93 -9.15 -17.17
N ALA A 130 20.72 -8.96 -17.70
CA ALA A 130 20.47 -9.02 -19.14
C ALA A 130 21.23 -7.93 -19.92
N ALA A 131 21.39 -6.74 -19.34
CA ALA A 131 22.19 -5.68 -19.95
C ALA A 131 23.69 -6.03 -19.97
N LYS A 132 24.22 -6.68 -18.93
CA LYS A 132 25.62 -7.15 -18.88
C LYS A 132 25.95 -8.16 -19.96
N LEU A 133 24.99 -9.01 -20.37
CA LEU A 133 25.20 -9.96 -21.47
C LEU A 133 25.49 -9.25 -22.81
N LYS A 134 25.10 -7.98 -22.95
CA LYS A 134 25.37 -7.13 -24.12
C LYS A 134 26.68 -6.32 -23.99
N ALA A 135 27.63 -6.80 -23.18
CA ALA A 135 28.89 -6.09 -22.88
C ALA A 135 29.71 -5.69 -24.12
N MET A 136 29.55 -6.40 -25.24
CA MET A 136 30.21 -6.09 -26.53
C MET A 136 29.85 -4.71 -27.08
N ASP A 137 28.68 -4.16 -26.72
CA ASP A 137 28.18 -2.86 -27.23
C ASP A 137 28.76 -1.65 -26.46
N GLY A 138 29.60 -1.88 -25.44
CA GLY A 138 30.33 -0.86 -24.71
C GLY A 138 29.65 -0.38 -23.40
N PRO A 139 30.43 0.17 -22.44
CA PRO A 139 29.96 0.38 -21.06
C PRO A 139 28.78 1.36 -20.92
N LEU A 140 28.73 2.40 -21.75
CA LEU A 140 27.66 3.40 -21.68
C LEU A 140 26.32 2.84 -22.17
N ILE A 141 26.35 1.99 -23.21
CA ILE A 141 25.16 1.33 -23.76
C ILE A 141 24.61 0.32 -22.75
N VAL A 142 25.49 -0.51 -22.16
CA VAL A 142 25.12 -1.42 -21.07
C VAL A 142 24.51 -0.65 -19.90
N ARG A 143 25.12 0.49 -19.52
CA ARG A 143 24.60 1.33 -18.43
C ARG A 143 23.17 1.80 -18.70
N ASN A 144 22.93 2.35 -19.89
CA ASN A 144 21.62 2.88 -20.26
C ASN A 144 20.57 1.77 -20.43
N ALA A 145 20.96 0.60 -20.93
CA ALA A 145 20.07 -0.55 -21.08
C ALA A 145 19.65 -1.20 -19.74
N SER A 146 20.34 -0.89 -18.64
CA SER A 146 20.04 -1.42 -17.31
C SER A 146 18.89 -0.71 -16.59
N PHE A 147 18.37 0.40 -17.14
CA PHE A 147 17.29 1.16 -16.53
C PHE A 147 15.90 0.57 -16.85
N LEU A 148 14.97 0.74 -15.92
CA LEU A 148 13.53 0.54 -16.11
C LEU A 148 12.76 1.76 -15.61
N SER A 149 11.68 2.13 -16.29
CA SER A 149 10.77 3.20 -15.85
C SER A 149 9.78 2.72 -14.79
N SER A 150 9.23 3.65 -13.99
CA SER A 150 8.15 3.32 -13.04
C SER A 150 6.94 2.70 -13.73
N LYS A 151 6.58 3.19 -14.93
CA LYS A 151 5.48 2.66 -15.75
C LYS A 151 5.73 1.20 -16.17
N GLU A 152 6.94 0.87 -16.65
CA GLU A 152 7.29 -0.50 -17.04
C GLU A 152 7.27 -1.46 -15.85
N ILE A 153 7.82 -1.04 -14.70
CA ILE A 153 7.82 -1.87 -13.49
C ILE A 153 6.38 -2.15 -13.05
N CYS A 154 5.51 -1.12 -13.04
CA CYS A 154 4.11 -1.26 -12.69
C CYS A 154 3.36 -2.22 -13.64
N GLN A 155 3.63 -2.14 -14.94
CA GLN A 155 3.01 -3.03 -15.93
C GLN A 155 3.43 -4.49 -15.70
N MET A 156 4.73 -4.74 -15.56
CA MET A 156 5.25 -6.09 -15.34
C MET A 156 4.73 -6.70 -14.04
N ILE A 157 4.58 -5.90 -12.98
CA ILE A 157 3.95 -6.33 -11.72
C ILE A 157 2.49 -6.73 -11.94
N SER A 158 1.75 -5.93 -12.70
CA SER A 158 0.35 -6.19 -13.03
C SER A 158 0.21 -7.49 -13.84
N ASP A 159 1.14 -7.74 -14.77
CA ASP A 159 1.16 -8.93 -15.62
C ASP A 159 1.45 -10.22 -14.82
N MET A 160 2.23 -10.12 -13.73
CA MET A 160 2.51 -11.26 -12.85
C MET A 160 1.31 -11.66 -11.98
N ASN A 161 0.26 -10.82 -11.93
CA ASN A 161 -0.99 -11.07 -11.20
C ASN A 161 -0.78 -11.53 -9.74
N ILE A 162 0.25 -10.98 -9.09
CA ILE A 162 0.64 -11.29 -7.69
C ILE A 162 -0.42 -10.78 -6.72
N VAL A 163 -1.11 -9.70 -7.10
CA VAL A 163 -2.03 -8.96 -6.24
C VAL A 163 -3.42 -8.96 -6.87
N LYS A 164 -4.47 -9.16 -6.05
CA LYS A 164 -5.87 -9.19 -6.52
C LYS A 164 -6.40 -7.83 -6.98
N PHE A 165 -5.69 -6.76 -6.66
CA PHE A 165 -6.05 -5.38 -6.97
C PHE A 165 -4.94 -4.72 -7.79
N ASN A 166 -5.33 -3.70 -8.55
CA ASN A 166 -4.40 -2.96 -9.41
C ASN A 166 -3.66 -1.90 -8.59
N LEU A 167 -2.34 -2.03 -8.51
CA LEU A 167 -1.47 -1.04 -7.91
C LEU A 167 -1.32 0.17 -8.85
N THR A 168 -1.24 1.37 -8.28
CA THR A 168 -0.95 2.58 -9.07
C THR A 168 0.54 2.82 -9.21
N VAL A 169 0.94 3.61 -10.21
CA VAL A 169 2.36 3.94 -10.44
C VAL A 169 2.96 4.64 -9.23
N GLU A 170 2.19 5.50 -8.56
CA GLU A 170 2.64 6.22 -7.36
C GLU A 170 2.92 5.28 -6.18
N GLU A 171 2.16 4.18 -6.06
CA GLU A 171 2.38 3.18 -5.02
C GLU A 171 3.66 2.38 -5.26
N ILE A 172 3.93 2.05 -6.53
CA ILE A 172 5.19 1.42 -6.93
C ILE A 172 6.38 2.37 -6.74
N GLU A 173 6.22 3.66 -7.07
CA GLU A 173 7.25 4.66 -6.83
C GLU A 173 7.57 4.81 -5.35
N ALA A 174 6.57 4.78 -4.47
CA ALA A 174 6.80 4.80 -3.02
C ALA A 174 7.63 3.59 -2.55
N ILE A 175 7.38 2.39 -3.08
CA ILE A 175 8.21 1.21 -2.79
C ILE A 175 9.63 1.39 -3.33
N LEU A 176 9.78 1.86 -4.57
CA LEU A 176 11.09 2.07 -5.18
C LEU A 176 11.90 3.12 -4.42
N GLU A 177 11.25 4.14 -3.87
CA GLU A 177 11.91 5.13 -2.99
C GLU A 177 12.51 4.46 -1.74
N THR A 178 11.85 3.46 -1.14
CA THR A 178 12.46 2.69 -0.03
C THR A 178 13.75 1.98 -0.47
N LEU A 179 13.78 1.41 -1.67
CA LEU A 179 14.97 0.76 -2.22
C LEU A 179 16.10 1.75 -2.54
N VAL A 180 15.74 2.99 -2.90
CA VAL A 180 16.70 4.09 -3.07
C VAL A 180 17.31 4.48 -1.72
N TYR A 181 16.48 4.61 -0.67
CA TYR A 181 16.95 4.93 0.68
C TYR A 181 17.81 3.80 1.28
N ASP A 182 17.53 2.54 0.95
CA ASP A 182 18.37 1.40 1.28
C ASP A 182 19.73 1.41 0.55
N GLY A 183 19.92 2.30 -0.43
CA GLY A 183 21.13 2.36 -1.27
C GLY A 183 21.29 1.19 -2.24
N LYS A 184 20.22 0.41 -2.47
CA LYS A 184 20.20 -0.77 -3.35
C LYS A 184 20.02 -0.39 -4.83
N ILE A 185 19.31 0.70 -5.09
CA ILE A 185 19.00 1.18 -6.44
C ILE A 185 19.26 2.69 -6.56
N GLU A 186 19.51 3.18 -7.78
CA GLU A 186 19.58 4.60 -8.09
C GLU A 186 18.38 5.00 -8.95
N MET A 187 17.91 6.24 -8.75
CA MET A 187 16.85 6.85 -9.54
C MET A 187 17.43 7.96 -10.43
N ARG A 188 16.93 8.04 -11.65
CA ARG A 188 17.24 9.09 -12.62
C ARG A 188 15.95 9.61 -13.23
N MET A 189 15.85 10.93 -13.31
CA MET A 189 14.80 11.62 -14.09
C MET A 189 15.22 11.68 -15.55
N VAL A 190 14.36 11.19 -16.44
CA VAL A 190 14.53 11.29 -17.89
C VAL A 190 13.40 12.14 -18.45
N SER A 191 13.73 13.07 -19.33
CA SER A 191 12.73 13.83 -20.10
C SER A 191 12.33 13.04 -21.32
N ASP A 192 11.05 12.69 -21.42
CA ASP A 192 10.45 12.10 -22.62
C ASP A 192 9.40 13.08 -23.14
N GLY A 193 9.83 13.95 -24.05
CA GLY A 193 9.04 15.11 -24.46
C GLY A 193 8.79 16.08 -23.30
N ASP A 194 7.53 16.34 -23.00
CA ASP A 194 7.09 17.26 -21.94
C ASP A 194 6.89 16.56 -20.57
N GLU A 195 6.88 15.21 -20.56
CA GLU A 195 6.76 14.43 -19.33
C GLU A 195 8.14 14.12 -18.72
N ARG A 196 8.20 14.17 -17.39
CA ARG A 196 9.36 13.73 -16.61
C ARG A 196 9.10 12.32 -16.09
N ILE A 197 9.91 11.36 -16.53
CA ILE A 197 9.75 9.95 -16.17
C ILE A 197 10.85 9.54 -15.18
N LYS A 198 10.46 8.94 -14.06
CA LYS A 198 11.39 8.31 -13.12
C LYS A 198 11.85 6.96 -13.70
N THR A 199 13.17 6.78 -13.76
CA THR A 199 13.82 5.54 -14.16
C THR A 199 14.75 5.04 -13.07
N TYR A 200 14.87 3.73 -12.93
CA TYR A 200 15.56 3.08 -11.82
C TYR A 200 16.52 2.02 -12.35
N ARG A 201 17.61 1.79 -11.62
CA ARG A 201 18.53 0.67 -11.87
C ARG A 201 19.19 0.20 -10.60
N ILE A 202 19.68 -1.04 -10.61
CA ILE A 202 20.50 -1.57 -9.52
C ILE A 202 21.81 -0.78 -9.39
N VAL A 203 22.19 -0.56 -8.13
CA VAL A 203 23.51 -0.09 -7.73
C VAL A 203 24.29 -1.30 -7.20
N GLU A 204 25.47 -1.53 -7.76
CA GLU A 204 26.38 -2.53 -7.23
C GLU A 204 27.15 -1.94 -6.06
N THR A 205 27.05 -2.59 -4.90
CA THR A 205 27.85 -2.21 -3.74
C THR A 205 29.31 -2.53 -3.99
N LEU A 206 30.13 -1.50 -4.19
CA LEU A 206 31.56 -1.66 -4.47
C LEU A 206 32.39 -2.04 -3.24
N LEU A 207 31.85 -1.78 -2.04
CA LEU A 207 32.54 -1.96 -0.78
C LEU A 207 31.78 -2.95 0.11
N SER A 208 32.50 -3.92 0.67
CA SER A 208 31.93 -4.76 1.73
C SER A 208 31.75 -3.96 3.02
N SER A 209 30.88 -4.43 3.92
CA SER A 209 30.69 -3.82 5.24
C SER A 209 32.01 -3.67 5.98
N ALA A 210 32.21 -2.52 6.64
CA ALA A 210 33.43 -2.22 7.38
C ALA A 210 33.73 -3.26 8.47
N ALA A 211 35.01 -3.52 8.74
CA ALA A 211 35.40 -4.51 9.75
C ALA A 211 34.88 -4.19 11.16
N ILE A 212 34.67 -2.90 11.48
CA ILE A 212 34.17 -2.48 12.80
C ILE A 212 32.78 -3.04 13.10
N VAL A 213 31.89 -3.19 12.10
CA VAL A 213 30.56 -3.77 12.34
C VAL A 213 30.58 -5.30 12.48
N ARG A 214 31.74 -5.93 12.24
CA ARG A 214 31.93 -7.38 12.36
C ARG A 214 32.52 -7.80 13.71
N ILE A 215 32.87 -6.84 14.56
CA ILE A 215 33.37 -7.09 15.91
C ILE A 215 32.33 -6.62 16.94
N PRO A 216 32.19 -7.30 18.08
CA PRO A 216 31.18 -6.95 19.09
C PRO A 216 31.33 -5.53 19.61
N CYS A 217 32.57 -5.01 19.67
CA CYS A 217 32.84 -3.64 20.10
C CYS A 217 32.21 -2.58 19.18
N GLY A 218 32.17 -2.78 17.87
CA GLY A 218 31.67 -1.76 16.94
C GLY A 218 30.15 -1.58 16.95
N VAL A 219 29.43 -2.50 17.59
CA VAL A 219 27.97 -2.46 17.77
C VAL A 219 27.59 -2.52 19.26
N CYS A 220 28.56 -2.37 20.16
CA CYS A 220 28.34 -2.53 21.59
C CYS A 220 27.49 -1.38 22.16
N PRO A 221 26.33 -1.67 22.76
CA PRO A 221 25.42 -0.63 23.27
C PRO A 221 25.96 0.10 24.50
N VAL A 222 26.99 -0.44 25.15
CA VAL A 222 27.61 0.10 26.37
C VAL A 222 29.08 0.44 26.18
N ILE A 223 29.53 0.65 24.93
CA ILE A 223 30.94 0.91 24.62
C ILE A 223 31.50 2.13 25.37
N GLU A 224 30.70 3.17 25.56
CA GLU A 224 31.08 4.40 26.28
C GLU A 224 31.41 4.16 27.76
N LYS A 225 30.86 3.08 28.34
CA LYS A 225 31.11 2.67 29.73
C LYS A 225 32.23 1.65 29.85
N CYS A 226 32.70 1.10 28.72
CA CYS A 226 33.73 0.09 28.68
C CYS A 226 35.10 0.74 28.85
N GLY A 227 35.86 0.33 29.87
CA GLY A 227 37.17 0.89 30.16
C GLY A 227 38.12 -0.12 30.77
N THR A 228 39.32 0.35 31.12
CA THR A 228 40.31 -0.42 31.88
C THR A 228 39.99 -0.47 33.38
N THR A 229 39.05 0.36 33.83
CA THR A 229 38.56 0.46 35.21
C THR A 229 37.03 0.56 35.21
N GLY A 230 36.38 0.27 36.34
CA GLY A 230 34.92 0.26 36.44
C GLY A 230 34.27 -1.12 36.29
N GLU A 231 32.95 -1.17 36.21
CA GLU A 231 32.18 -2.44 36.19
C GLU A 231 32.18 -3.13 34.81
N VAL A 232 32.14 -2.35 33.74
CA VAL A 232 32.17 -2.83 32.35
C VAL A 232 33.60 -2.81 31.83
N GLN A 233 34.20 -3.97 31.63
CA GLN A 233 35.58 -4.08 31.13
C GLN A 233 35.67 -5.08 29.98
N PRO A 234 36.67 -4.96 29.09
CA PRO A 234 36.88 -5.96 28.04
C PRO A 234 37.16 -7.36 28.60
N LYS A 235 37.83 -7.45 29.76
CA LYS A 235 38.25 -8.72 30.38
C LYS A 235 37.11 -9.61 30.87
N ASN A 236 35.93 -9.03 31.11
CA ASN A 236 34.73 -9.71 31.60
C ASN A 236 33.53 -9.42 30.68
N CYS A 237 33.81 -9.20 29.39
CA CYS A 237 32.82 -8.78 28.41
C CYS A 237 32.02 -9.98 27.88
N ALA A 238 30.78 -10.15 28.35
CA ALA A 238 29.89 -11.19 27.88
C ALA A 238 29.65 -11.15 26.35
N TYR A 239 29.62 -9.95 25.74
CA TYR A 239 29.47 -9.82 24.29
C TYR A 239 30.67 -10.35 23.51
N TYR A 240 31.86 -10.28 24.09
CA TYR A 240 33.08 -10.79 23.48
C TYR A 240 33.17 -12.31 23.62
N ASP A 241 32.85 -12.82 24.82
CA ASP A 241 32.81 -14.26 25.08
C ASP A 241 31.79 -14.96 24.16
N GLN A 242 30.55 -14.45 24.09
CA GLN A 242 29.51 -14.98 23.21
C GLN A 242 29.90 -14.93 21.71
N TRP A 243 30.70 -13.95 21.30
CA TRP A 243 31.13 -13.82 19.91
C TRP A 243 32.27 -14.79 19.55
N LEU A 244 33.05 -15.24 20.53
CA LEU A 244 34.13 -16.20 20.34
C LEU A 244 33.66 -17.67 20.39
N ASP A 245 32.56 -17.95 21.08
CA ASP A 245 31.90 -19.26 21.12
C ASP A 245 31.27 -19.66 19.76
#